data_AF-A0A183EE01-F1
#
_entry.id   AF-A0A183EE01-F1
#
_cell.length_a   1.000
_cell.length_b   1.000
_cell.length_c   1.000
_cell.angle_alpha   90.00
_cell.angle_beta   90.00
_cell.angle_gamma   90.00
#
_symmetry.space_group_name_H-M   'P 1'
#
loop_
_entity.id
_entity.type
_entity.pdbx_description
1 polymer ?
#
loop_
_entity_poly.entity_id
_entity_poly.type
_entity_poly.pdbx_seq_one_letter_code
_entity_poly.pdbx_strand_id
1 'polypeptide(L)'
;MALILKYSIYRFRPFSPGDYDLYKRVVALKSSDSDLKVLISYGGYNFGSWTFTQIANSTSARSKFISGALKLIEEYNLDGLDLDWEYPSGVVSLHAALSKKNRGTYPLLPPPNFKYCVSLKKAPFKEHTQTVSSYDYIFLMSYDLHGSWELNTDMHAKLREKSGGGIYNTICDMIKSGGKETTETTAVGAYMSQGTNWHGYDNPASIKIKMEWILKEGYAGAFIWALDTDDFNGKHCGKGTYPLMNAINEGLGGAVLPETTTKTPGQVRKRFKLFERY
;
A
#
# COMPACT_ATOMS: atom_id res chain seq x y z
N MET A 1 8.76 -3.67 3.46
CA MET A 1 10.02 -4.39 3.77
C MET A 1 10.37 -5.26 2.56
N ALA A 2 11.54 -5.08 1.94
CA ALA A 2 11.85 -5.62 0.60
C ALA A 2 12.76 -6.86 0.65
N LEU A 3 12.30 -8.02 0.15
CA LEU A 3 13.12 -9.26 0.04
C LEU A 3 14.22 -9.09 -1.02
N ILE A 4 15.45 -9.58 -0.79
CA ILE A 4 16.54 -9.56 -1.80
C ILE A 4 16.79 -10.98 -2.35
N LEU A 5 16.73 -11.15 -3.68
CA LEU A 5 17.10 -12.40 -4.35
C LEU A 5 18.58 -12.41 -4.76
N LYS A 6 19.36 -13.37 -4.27
CA LYS A 6 20.69 -13.70 -4.83
C LYS A 6 20.56 -14.79 -5.90
N TYR A 7 21.22 -14.53 -7.03
CA TYR A 7 21.35 -15.39 -8.22
C TYR A 7 21.66 -16.85 -7.86
N SER A 8 20.69 -17.74 -8.05
CA SER A 8 20.81 -19.18 -8.42
C SER A 8 19.68 -20.06 -7.87
N ILE A 9 18.84 -19.58 -6.95
CA ILE A 9 17.66 -20.34 -6.50
C ILE A 9 16.52 -19.35 -6.28
N TYR A 10 15.41 -19.51 -7.01
CA TYR A 10 14.17 -18.73 -6.86
C TYR A 10 13.49 -19.04 -5.53
N ARG A 11 14.16 -18.74 -4.43
CA ARG A 11 13.69 -18.93 -3.06
C ARG A 11 13.51 -17.54 -2.48
N PHE A 12 12.29 -17.24 -2.02
CA PHE A 12 12.03 -16.03 -1.26
C PHE A 12 12.96 -16.04 -0.05
N ARG A 13 13.81 -15.01 0.04
CA ARG A 13 14.72 -14.80 1.17
C ARG A 13 14.39 -13.44 1.77
N PRO A 14 14.18 -13.39 3.09
CA PRO A 14 13.90 -12.12 3.74
C PRO A 14 15.03 -11.13 3.53
N PHE A 15 14.73 -9.85 3.76
CA PHE A 15 15.73 -8.79 3.71
C PHE A 15 16.83 -9.04 4.73
N SER A 16 16.43 -9.41 5.95
CA SER A 16 17.32 -9.76 7.05
C SER A 16 16.96 -11.12 7.66
N PRO A 17 17.92 -11.84 8.27
CA PRO A 17 17.62 -13.09 8.97
C PRO A 17 16.55 -12.94 10.08
N GLY A 18 16.45 -11.76 10.71
CA GLY A 18 15.46 -11.49 11.76
C GLY A 18 14.02 -11.44 11.25
N ASP A 19 13.80 -11.29 9.96
CA ASP A 19 12.46 -11.16 9.39
C ASP A 19 11.67 -12.47 9.51
N TYR A 20 12.35 -13.62 9.56
CA TYR A 20 11.68 -14.91 9.75
C TYR A 20 10.87 -14.94 11.05
N ASP A 21 11.42 -14.39 12.13
CA ASP A 21 10.71 -14.29 13.40
C ASP A 21 9.69 -13.14 13.39
N LEU A 22 9.95 -12.06 12.63
CA LEU A 22 8.96 -11.02 12.40
C LEU A 22 7.70 -11.55 11.70
N TYR A 23 7.84 -12.39 10.67
CA TYR A 23 6.72 -13.00 9.97
C TYR A 23 5.84 -13.79 10.95
N LYS A 24 6.45 -14.62 11.79
CA LYS A 24 5.73 -15.39 12.82
C LYS A 24 5.01 -14.47 13.79
N ARG A 25 5.65 -13.40 14.25
CA ARG A 25 5.06 -12.45 15.20
C ARG A 25 3.87 -11.69 14.62
N VAL A 26 3.96 -11.25 13.36
CA VAL A 26 2.85 -10.56 12.69
C VAL A 26 1.69 -11.53 12.43
N VAL A 27 1.98 -12.73 11.94
CA VAL A 27 0.95 -13.77 11.73
C VAL A 27 0.29 -14.20 13.04
N ALA A 28 1.03 -14.23 14.15
CA ALA A 28 0.49 -14.56 15.47
C ALA A 28 -0.59 -13.57 15.93
N LEU A 29 -0.64 -12.35 15.40
CA LEU A 29 -1.72 -11.39 15.70
C LEU A 29 -3.10 -11.90 15.26
N LYS A 30 -3.17 -12.85 14.31
CA LYS A 30 -4.41 -13.52 13.92
C LYS A 30 -5.06 -14.32 15.05
N SER A 31 -4.31 -14.63 16.12
CA SER A 31 -4.87 -15.26 17.32
C SER A 31 -5.73 -14.31 18.16
N SER A 32 -5.48 -13.00 18.06
CA SER A 32 -6.26 -11.95 18.72
C SER A 32 -7.40 -11.44 17.86
N ASP A 33 -7.30 -11.60 16.53
CA ASP A 33 -8.31 -11.19 15.56
C ASP A 33 -8.34 -12.22 14.40
N SER A 34 -9.38 -13.07 14.39
CA SER A 34 -9.53 -14.12 13.37
C SER A 34 -9.83 -13.57 11.97
N ASP A 35 -10.31 -12.32 11.88
CA ASP A 35 -10.63 -11.67 10.61
C ASP A 35 -9.40 -11.03 9.98
N LEU A 36 -8.37 -10.72 10.77
CA LEU A 36 -7.08 -10.20 10.30
C LEU A 36 -6.49 -11.07 9.20
N LYS A 37 -6.11 -10.41 8.09
CA LYS A 37 -5.38 -11.02 6.97
C LYS A 37 -3.97 -10.44 6.91
N VAL A 38 -2.98 -11.31 6.83
CA VAL A 38 -1.56 -10.93 6.76
C VAL A 38 -1.02 -11.30 5.39
N LEU A 39 -0.63 -10.29 4.63
CA LEU A 39 -0.02 -10.45 3.31
C LEU A 39 1.48 -10.18 3.40
N ILE A 40 2.26 -10.83 2.54
CA ILE A 40 3.66 -10.47 2.31
C ILE A 40 3.76 -9.60 1.06
N SER A 41 4.44 -8.47 1.14
CA SER A 41 4.74 -7.64 -0.04
C SER A 41 6.11 -8.00 -0.61
N TYR A 42 6.19 -8.09 -1.93
CA TYR A 42 7.44 -8.34 -2.66
C TYR A 42 7.70 -7.18 -3.61
N GLY A 43 8.82 -6.48 -3.41
CA GLY A 43 9.22 -5.34 -4.23
C GLY A 43 9.56 -4.10 -3.40
N GLY A 44 8.99 -2.97 -3.80
CA GLY A 44 9.25 -1.63 -3.26
C GLY A 44 10.35 -0.88 -4.01
N TYR A 45 10.35 0.45 -3.86
CA TYR A 45 11.28 1.35 -4.54
C TYR A 45 12.75 0.88 -4.55
N ASN A 46 13.30 0.53 -3.39
CA ASN A 46 14.70 0.09 -3.24
C ASN A 46 15.01 -1.26 -3.89
N PHE A 47 13.99 -2.08 -4.17
CA PHE A 47 14.17 -3.36 -4.87
C PHE A 47 14.43 -3.16 -6.36
N GLY A 48 13.90 -2.07 -6.93
CA GLY A 48 14.04 -1.73 -8.34
C GLY A 48 13.33 -2.69 -9.30
N SER A 49 13.46 -2.41 -10.60
CA SER A 49 12.68 -3.10 -11.63
C SER A 49 13.40 -4.27 -12.31
N TRP A 50 14.72 -4.38 -12.21
CA TRP A 50 15.50 -5.36 -12.98
C TRP A 50 15.06 -6.80 -12.71
N THR A 51 14.93 -7.18 -11.44
CA THR A 51 14.56 -8.54 -11.03
C THR A 51 13.13 -8.87 -11.48
N PHE A 52 12.20 -7.92 -11.38
CA PHE A 52 10.85 -8.11 -11.89
C PHE A 52 10.82 -8.36 -13.38
N THR A 53 11.58 -7.59 -14.16
CA THR A 53 11.70 -7.80 -15.60
C THR A 53 12.23 -9.19 -15.93
N GLN A 54 13.27 -9.67 -15.22
CA GLN A 54 13.80 -11.03 -15.43
C GLN A 54 12.78 -12.13 -15.11
N ILE A 55 12.04 -11.98 -14.01
CA ILE A 55 10.98 -12.91 -13.62
C ILE A 55 9.88 -12.90 -14.70
N ALA A 56 9.40 -11.72 -15.05
CA ALA A 56 8.28 -11.54 -15.96
C ALA A 56 8.59 -12.02 -17.39
N ASN A 57 9.84 -11.91 -17.85
CA ASN A 57 10.26 -12.29 -19.21
C ASN A 57 10.45 -13.80 -19.44
N SER A 58 10.36 -14.65 -18.40
CA SER A 58 10.56 -16.10 -18.55
C SER A 58 9.44 -16.92 -17.92
N THR A 59 8.82 -17.81 -18.70
CA THR A 59 7.79 -18.73 -18.19
C THR A 59 8.29 -19.60 -17.05
N SER A 60 9.54 -20.09 -17.14
CA SER A 60 10.17 -20.86 -16.08
C SER A 60 10.39 -20.00 -14.83
N ALA A 61 10.87 -18.76 -14.99
CA ALA A 61 11.09 -17.84 -13.88
C ALA A 61 9.78 -17.45 -13.19
N ARG A 62 8.72 -17.11 -13.94
CA ARG A 62 7.38 -16.86 -13.40
C ARG A 62 6.85 -18.07 -12.62
N SER A 63 6.99 -19.28 -13.16
CA SER A 63 6.53 -20.51 -12.48
C SER A 63 7.27 -20.75 -11.17
N LYS A 64 8.59 -20.51 -11.14
CA LYS A 64 9.40 -20.63 -9.93
C LYS A 64 9.10 -19.53 -8.91
N PHE A 65 8.89 -18.29 -9.36
CA PHE A 65 8.45 -17.19 -8.51
C PHE A 65 7.12 -17.51 -7.83
N ILE A 66 6.10 -17.91 -8.60
CA ILE A 66 4.78 -18.26 -8.05
C ILE A 66 4.88 -19.44 -7.10
N SER A 67 5.62 -20.50 -7.46
CA SER A 67 5.82 -21.66 -6.59
C SER A 67 6.54 -21.29 -5.28
N GLY A 68 7.53 -20.39 -5.35
CA GLY A 68 8.24 -19.90 -4.17
C GLY A 68 7.36 -19.04 -3.26
N ALA A 69 6.52 -18.19 -3.85
CA ALA A 69 5.57 -17.36 -3.10
C ALA A 69 4.57 -18.25 -2.35
N LEU A 70 3.96 -19.22 -3.04
CA LEU A 70 3.01 -20.14 -2.45
C LEU A 70 3.62 -20.98 -1.31
N LYS A 71 4.87 -21.42 -1.46
CA LYS A 71 5.60 -22.08 -0.37
C LYS A 71 5.79 -21.18 0.84
N LEU A 72 6.16 -19.92 0.64
CA LEU A 72 6.31 -18.97 1.74
C LEU A 72 4.97 -18.71 2.43
N ILE A 73 3.90 -18.57 1.66
CA ILE A 73 2.54 -18.37 2.16
C ILE A 73 2.11 -19.53 3.03
N GLU A 74 2.31 -20.75 2.56
CA GLU A 74 2.01 -21.98 3.31
C GLU A 74 2.90 -22.12 4.57
N GLU A 75 4.21 -21.92 4.43
CA GLU A 75 5.20 -22.08 5.52
C GLU A 75 4.92 -21.14 6.71
N TYR A 76 4.47 -19.91 6.43
CA TYR A 76 4.23 -18.89 7.46
C TYR A 76 2.75 -18.64 7.74
N ASN A 77 1.81 -19.42 7.16
CA ASN A 77 0.37 -19.23 7.32
C ASN A 77 -0.10 -17.80 6.97
N LEU A 78 0.44 -17.26 5.88
CA LEU A 78 0.05 -15.95 5.32
C LEU A 78 -1.24 -16.10 4.51
N ASP A 79 -1.96 -14.99 4.33
CA ASP A 79 -3.23 -14.95 3.59
C ASP A 79 -3.06 -14.49 2.14
N GLY A 80 -1.90 -13.96 1.77
CA GLY A 80 -1.73 -13.40 0.44
C GLY A 80 -0.35 -12.84 0.09
N LEU A 81 -0.27 -12.38 -1.16
CA LEU A 81 0.89 -11.71 -1.75
C LEU A 81 0.47 -10.34 -2.27
N ASP A 82 1.23 -9.32 -1.92
CA ASP A 82 1.19 -8.00 -2.54
C ASP A 82 2.39 -7.84 -3.50
N LEU A 83 2.10 -7.44 -4.75
CA LEU A 83 3.12 -7.18 -5.75
C LEU A 83 3.41 -5.68 -5.81
N ASP A 84 4.63 -5.29 -5.42
CA ASP A 84 5.02 -3.88 -5.36
C ASP A 84 6.15 -3.59 -6.36
N TRP A 85 5.84 -3.71 -7.66
CA TRP A 85 6.78 -3.39 -8.72
C TRP A 85 6.77 -1.89 -9.00
N GLU A 86 7.81 -1.20 -8.56
CA GLU A 86 8.01 0.24 -8.78
C GLU A 86 9.10 0.54 -9.83
N TYR A 87 8.79 0.86 -11.09
CA TYR A 87 7.51 0.70 -11.77
C TYR A 87 7.71 -0.07 -13.09
N PRO A 88 6.71 -0.82 -13.58
CA PRO A 88 6.79 -1.56 -14.85
C PRO A 88 6.72 -0.64 -16.09
N SER A 89 7.66 0.30 -16.22
CA SER A 89 7.74 1.22 -17.35
C SER A 89 8.26 0.53 -18.61
N GLY A 90 7.55 0.69 -19.74
CA GLY A 90 7.91 0.08 -21.02
C GLY A 90 7.73 -1.45 -21.09
N VAL A 91 7.19 -2.08 -20.04
CA VAL A 91 7.11 -3.55 -19.89
C VAL A 91 5.70 -4.04 -19.54
N VAL A 92 4.67 -3.31 -19.99
CA VAL A 92 3.24 -3.57 -19.71
C VAL A 92 2.83 -5.03 -19.97
N SER A 93 3.25 -5.61 -21.11
CA SER A 93 2.94 -7.00 -21.46
C SER A 93 3.60 -8.01 -20.53
N LEU A 94 4.80 -7.70 -20.03
CA LEU A 94 5.53 -8.53 -19.07
C LEU A 94 4.90 -8.44 -17.68
N HIS A 95 4.55 -7.23 -17.23
CA HIS A 95 3.78 -7.04 -16.00
C HIS A 95 2.47 -7.84 -16.07
N ALA A 96 1.74 -7.78 -17.18
CA ALA A 96 0.56 -8.59 -17.39
C ALA A 96 0.82 -10.10 -17.42
N ALA A 97 1.98 -10.54 -17.93
CA ALA A 97 2.35 -11.94 -17.89
C ALA A 97 2.62 -12.44 -16.46
N LEU A 98 3.20 -11.60 -15.59
CA LEU A 98 3.41 -11.90 -14.17
C LEU A 98 2.11 -11.85 -13.37
N SER A 99 1.23 -10.89 -13.69
CA SER A 99 -0.01 -10.62 -12.95
C SER A 99 -1.15 -11.61 -13.23
N LYS A 100 -1.04 -12.47 -14.24
CA LYS A 100 -2.13 -13.38 -14.60
C LYS A 100 -2.21 -14.53 -13.59
N LYS A 101 -3.28 -14.50 -12.76
CA LYS A 101 -3.61 -15.49 -11.73
C LYS A 101 -3.67 -16.95 -12.22
N ASN A 102 -3.91 -17.19 -13.53
CA ASN A 102 -4.22 -18.51 -14.09
C ASN A 102 -3.33 -18.96 -15.27
N ARG A 103 -2.03 -19.24 -15.11
CA ARG A 103 -1.26 -19.91 -16.19
C ARG A 103 -0.25 -20.98 -15.74
N GLY A 104 -0.67 -21.91 -14.88
CA GLY A 104 0.05 -23.17 -14.76
C GLY A 104 -0.63 -24.19 -13.85
N THR A 105 -0.40 -25.46 -14.15
CA THR A 105 -0.35 -26.52 -13.13
C THR A 105 0.79 -26.19 -12.17
N TYR A 106 0.52 -25.34 -11.19
CA TYR A 106 1.47 -25.13 -10.11
C TYR A 106 1.49 -26.40 -9.26
N PRO A 107 2.67 -26.84 -8.78
CA PRO A 107 2.74 -27.99 -7.87
C PRO A 107 2.00 -27.73 -6.55
N LEU A 108 1.72 -26.46 -6.22
CA LEU A 108 0.91 -26.04 -5.08
C LEU A 108 -0.22 -25.14 -5.60
N LEU A 109 -1.45 -25.42 -5.19
CA LEU A 109 -2.57 -24.52 -5.42
C LEU A 109 -2.55 -23.41 -4.37
N PRO A 110 -3.02 -22.19 -4.68
CA PRO A 110 -3.24 -21.16 -3.67
C PRO A 110 -4.17 -21.68 -2.56
N PRO A 111 -3.94 -21.33 -1.29
CA PRO A 111 -4.82 -21.73 -0.20
C PRO A 111 -6.24 -21.16 -0.40
N PRO A 112 -7.26 -21.77 0.22
CA PRO A 112 -8.60 -21.18 0.28
C PRO A 112 -8.51 -19.75 0.81
N ASN A 113 -9.17 -18.80 0.15
CA ASN A 113 -9.18 -17.37 0.47
C ASN A 113 -7.87 -16.59 0.23
N PHE A 114 -6.92 -17.15 -0.53
CA PHE A 114 -5.70 -16.44 -0.96
C PHE A 114 -6.01 -15.07 -1.58
N LYS A 115 -5.36 -14.02 -1.08
CA LYS A 115 -5.46 -12.64 -1.57
C LYS A 115 -4.25 -12.31 -2.45
N TYR A 116 -4.53 -11.86 -3.67
CA TYR A 116 -3.49 -11.34 -4.56
C TYR A 116 -3.70 -9.83 -4.77
N CYS A 117 -2.78 -9.03 -4.26
CA CYS A 117 -2.85 -7.57 -4.27
C CYS A 117 -1.71 -6.97 -5.08
N VAL A 118 -1.85 -5.68 -5.39
CA VAL A 118 -0.81 -4.90 -6.07
C VAL A 118 -0.76 -3.48 -5.52
N SER A 119 0.45 -2.98 -5.34
CA SER A 119 0.73 -1.58 -5.01
C SER A 119 1.07 -0.80 -6.29
N LEU A 120 0.27 0.23 -6.59
CA LEU A 120 0.34 0.97 -7.85
C LEU A 120 0.48 2.48 -7.62
N LYS A 121 1.33 3.13 -8.42
CA LYS A 121 1.36 4.59 -8.50
C LYS A 121 0.08 5.12 -9.15
N LYS A 122 -0.34 6.32 -8.73
CA LYS A 122 -1.52 7.04 -9.27
C LYS A 122 -1.52 7.15 -10.81
N ALA A 123 -0.37 7.35 -11.44
CA ALA A 123 -0.27 7.53 -12.88
C ALA A 123 1.14 7.22 -13.42
N PRO A 124 1.24 6.82 -14.71
CA PRO A 124 0.15 6.51 -15.63
C PRO A 124 -0.48 5.13 -15.35
N PHE A 125 -1.80 5.04 -15.48
CA PHE A 125 -2.57 3.81 -15.17
C PHE A 125 -2.64 2.85 -16.37
N LYS A 126 -2.26 3.31 -17.57
CA LYS A 126 -2.34 2.55 -18.83
C LYS A 126 -1.56 1.23 -18.74
N GLU A 127 -0.46 1.27 -18.02
CA GLU A 127 0.47 0.18 -17.72
C GLU A 127 -0.17 -0.94 -16.88
N HIS A 128 -1.27 -0.66 -16.19
CA HIS A 128 -1.91 -1.58 -15.26
C HIS A 128 -3.29 -2.06 -15.72
N THR A 129 -3.91 -1.41 -16.72
CA THR A 129 -5.28 -1.70 -17.21
C THR A 129 -5.52 -3.16 -17.60
N GLN A 130 -4.51 -3.86 -18.14
CA GLN A 130 -4.63 -5.27 -18.55
C GLN A 130 -4.65 -6.25 -17.37
N THR A 131 -4.38 -5.77 -16.15
CA THR A 131 -4.09 -6.60 -14.98
C THR A 131 -5.03 -6.36 -13.80
N VAL A 132 -5.81 -5.27 -13.83
CA VAL A 132 -6.74 -4.87 -12.76
C VAL A 132 -7.64 -6.02 -12.32
N SER A 133 -8.15 -6.83 -13.26
CA SER A 133 -9.06 -7.95 -12.96
C SER A 133 -8.38 -9.16 -12.31
N SER A 134 -7.05 -9.21 -12.25
CA SER A 134 -6.31 -10.31 -11.64
C SER A 134 -6.18 -10.17 -10.12
N TYR A 135 -6.36 -8.96 -9.60
CA TYR A 135 -6.10 -8.63 -8.21
C TYR A 135 -7.39 -8.57 -7.40
N ASP A 136 -7.31 -9.02 -6.15
CA ASP A 136 -8.37 -8.93 -5.15
C ASP A 136 -8.48 -7.49 -4.62
N TYR A 137 -7.34 -6.81 -4.39
CA TYR A 137 -7.27 -5.40 -4.05
C TYR A 137 -6.15 -4.68 -4.80
N ILE A 138 -6.33 -3.38 -5.03
CA ILE A 138 -5.30 -2.48 -5.56
C ILE A 138 -5.03 -1.43 -4.51
N PHE A 139 -3.80 -1.39 -4.01
CA PHE A 139 -3.33 -0.35 -3.11
C PHE A 139 -2.79 0.81 -3.94
N LEU A 140 -3.58 1.88 -4.02
CA LEU A 140 -3.19 3.08 -4.74
C LEU A 140 -2.24 3.91 -3.87
N MET A 141 -0.99 4.06 -4.29
CA MET A 141 0.00 4.89 -3.63
C MET A 141 -0.27 6.37 -3.92
N SER A 142 -1.27 6.92 -3.22
CA SER A 142 -1.72 8.31 -3.33
C SER A 142 -0.97 9.25 -2.38
N TYR A 143 0.34 9.06 -2.28
CA TYR A 143 1.33 9.82 -1.51
C TYR A 143 2.58 10.02 -2.37
N ASP A 144 3.61 10.70 -1.84
CA ASP A 144 4.80 11.12 -2.59
C ASP A 144 4.46 11.85 -3.90
N LEU A 145 3.33 12.57 -3.90
CA LEU A 145 2.92 13.39 -5.03
C LEU A 145 3.94 14.51 -5.28
N HIS A 146 4.60 14.92 -4.19
CA HIS A 146 5.51 16.04 -4.16
C HIS A 146 6.49 15.94 -3.00
N GLY A 147 7.62 16.64 -3.08
CA GLY A 147 8.69 16.51 -2.11
C GLY A 147 9.92 17.34 -2.43
N SER A 148 11.03 17.05 -1.76
CA SER A 148 12.28 17.84 -1.85
C SER A 148 12.96 17.80 -3.23
N TRP A 149 12.46 16.98 -4.15
CA TRP A 149 12.92 16.94 -5.55
C TRP A 149 12.33 18.07 -6.40
N GLU A 150 11.44 18.89 -5.86
CA GLU A 150 10.87 20.08 -6.50
C GLU A 150 11.47 21.38 -5.93
N LEU A 151 11.33 22.48 -6.67
CA LEU A 151 11.82 23.80 -6.24
C LEU A 151 10.91 24.50 -5.21
N ASN A 152 9.65 24.04 -5.08
CA ASN A 152 8.63 24.66 -4.25
C ASN A 152 8.09 23.65 -3.21
N THR A 153 7.66 24.15 -2.04
CA THR A 153 7.06 23.39 -0.93
C THR A 153 5.53 23.24 -1.04
N ASP A 154 4.91 22.32 -0.26
CA ASP A 154 3.57 21.78 -0.58
C ASP A 154 3.13 20.36 -0.04
N MET A 155 1.99 19.85 -0.51
CA MET A 155 1.26 18.64 -0.10
C MET A 155 1.83 17.27 -0.51
N HIS A 156 2.18 16.36 0.40
CA HIS A 156 2.72 15.03 -0.03
C HIS A 156 1.63 14.12 -0.59
N ALA A 157 0.43 14.25 -0.03
CA ALA A 157 -0.72 13.40 -0.30
C ALA A 157 -2.03 14.22 -0.29
N LYS A 158 -1.98 15.49 -0.70
CA LYS A 158 -3.16 16.36 -0.81
C LYS A 158 -4.28 15.71 -1.65
N LEU A 159 -5.53 16.02 -1.35
CA LEU A 159 -6.65 15.62 -2.20
C LEU A 159 -6.79 16.51 -3.46
N ARG A 160 -6.36 17.79 -3.39
CA ARG A 160 -6.43 18.78 -4.49
C ARG A 160 -5.09 19.57 -4.62
N GLU A 161 -4.75 20.05 -5.83
CA GLU A 161 -3.42 20.54 -6.32
C GLU A 161 -2.49 21.41 -5.38
N LYS A 162 -1.14 21.44 -5.70
CA LYS A 162 0.14 21.97 -5.04
C LYS A 162 1.20 21.04 -4.23
N SER A 163 2.50 21.34 -3.92
CA SER A 163 3.73 20.44 -3.82
C SER A 163 4.82 20.23 -2.64
N GLY A 164 4.91 19.17 -1.78
CA GLY A 164 5.99 18.93 -0.74
C GLY A 164 5.73 17.77 0.27
N GLY A 165 6.50 17.50 1.37
CA GLY A 165 6.17 16.35 2.29
C GLY A 165 6.86 16.17 3.68
N GLY A 166 6.39 15.23 4.53
CA GLY A 166 6.91 14.95 5.90
C GLY A 166 6.27 13.76 6.69
N ILE A 167 6.99 13.23 7.70
CA ILE A 167 6.61 12.03 8.52
C ILE A 167 5.87 12.43 9.81
N TYR A 168 4.70 11.84 10.07
CA TYR A 168 3.77 12.29 11.12
C TYR A 168 4.38 12.43 12.53
N ASN A 169 5.03 11.39 13.06
CA ASN A 169 5.60 11.44 14.41
C ASN A 169 6.66 12.55 14.58
N THR A 170 7.53 12.71 13.58
CA THR A 170 8.56 13.76 13.53
C THR A 170 7.93 15.15 13.50
N ILE A 171 6.83 15.30 12.76
CA ILE A 171 6.07 16.56 12.72
C ILE A 171 5.48 16.90 14.10
N CYS A 172 4.99 15.92 14.84
CA CYS A 172 4.50 16.16 16.21
C CYS A 172 5.61 16.70 17.13
N ASP A 173 6.83 16.18 17.03
CA ASP A 173 7.97 16.68 17.81
C ASP A 173 8.37 18.12 17.40
N MET A 174 8.31 18.42 16.11
CA MET A 174 8.53 19.79 15.60
C MET A 174 7.45 20.77 16.07
N ILE A 175 6.19 20.37 16.12
CA ILE A 175 5.10 21.18 16.69
C ILE A 175 5.34 21.43 18.18
N LYS A 176 5.69 20.40 18.95
CA LYS A 176 6.03 20.52 20.38
C LYS A 176 7.18 21.48 20.65
N SER A 177 8.15 21.57 19.73
CA SER A 177 9.30 22.48 19.84
C SER A 177 9.03 23.90 19.28
N GLY A 178 7.77 24.22 18.94
CA GLY A 178 7.35 25.57 18.55
C GLY A 178 7.00 25.73 17.07
N GLY A 179 6.92 24.65 16.29
CA GLY A 179 6.37 24.69 14.93
C GLY A 179 4.87 24.99 14.89
N LYS A 180 4.43 25.73 13.87
CA LYS A 180 3.03 26.10 13.66
C LYS A 180 2.35 25.13 12.69
N GLU A 181 1.34 24.40 13.16
CA GLU A 181 0.47 23.55 12.32
C GLU A 181 -0.61 24.39 11.62
N THR A 182 -0.96 24.04 10.39
CA THR A 182 -2.16 24.54 9.70
C THR A 182 -2.80 23.41 8.89
N THR A 183 -4.12 23.24 9.06
CA THR A 183 -4.93 22.32 8.23
C THR A 183 -5.50 23.10 7.05
N GLU A 184 -5.21 22.66 5.83
CA GLU A 184 -5.72 23.27 4.60
C GLU A 184 -6.89 22.44 4.07
N THR A 185 -8.10 22.99 4.15
CA THR A 185 -9.33 22.29 3.74
C THR A 185 -9.58 22.36 2.23
N THR A 186 -8.95 23.29 1.52
CA THR A 186 -9.10 23.42 0.07
C THR A 186 -8.35 22.31 -0.65
N ALA A 187 -7.06 22.14 -0.34
CA ALA A 187 -6.20 21.07 -0.82
C ALA A 187 -6.45 19.73 -0.09
N VAL A 188 -6.98 19.79 1.15
CA VAL A 188 -7.16 18.67 2.08
C VAL A 188 -5.83 18.00 2.43
N GLY A 189 -5.17 18.58 3.43
CA GLY A 189 -3.94 18.11 4.06
C GLY A 189 -3.56 19.04 5.22
N ALA A 190 -2.40 18.82 5.81
CA ALA A 190 -1.85 19.70 6.83
C ALA A 190 -0.42 20.10 6.47
N TYR A 191 0.06 21.19 7.06
CA TYR A 191 1.48 21.51 7.03
C TYR A 191 1.94 22.09 8.36
N MET A 192 3.24 21.96 8.63
CA MET A 192 3.92 22.56 9.76
C MET A 192 5.02 23.48 9.24
N SER A 193 5.14 24.68 9.82
CA SER A 193 6.24 25.59 9.56
C SER A 193 6.97 26.02 10.84
N GLN A 194 8.31 26.04 10.78
CA GLN A 194 9.18 26.48 11.86
C GLN A 194 10.49 27.05 11.28
N GLY A 195 10.67 28.37 11.33
CA GLY A 195 11.80 29.03 10.66
C GLY A 195 11.77 28.76 9.15
N THR A 196 12.85 28.18 8.62
CA THR A 196 12.95 27.75 7.21
C THR A 196 12.42 26.34 6.97
N ASN A 197 12.04 25.61 8.01
CA ASN A 197 11.48 24.27 7.86
C ASN A 197 10.01 24.36 7.50
N TRP A 198 9.62 23.62 6.47
CA TRP A 198 8.24 23.51 6.02
C TRP A 198 7.98 22.05 5.65
N HIS A 199 6.91 21.48 6.17
CA HIS A 199 6.57 20.08 5.92
C HIS A 199 5.07 19.91 5.71
N GLY A 200 4.69 19.31 4.58
CA GLY A 200 3.32 18.93 4.27
C GLY A 200 3.07 17.50 4.71
N TYR A 201 1.95 17.23 5.36
CA TYR A 201 1.67 15.92 5.96
C TYR A 201 0.16 15.70 6.12
N ASP A 202 -0.22 14.57 6.73
CA ASP A 202 -1.60 14.27 7.11
C ASP A 202 -1.78 14.25 8.62
N ASN A 203 -2.87 14.87 9.10
CA ASN A 203 -3.27 14.83 10.50
C ASN A 203 -4.67 14.18 10.63
N PRO A 204 -5.16 13.91 11.85
CA PRO A 204 -6.47 13.30 12.03
C PRO A 204 -7.62 14.04 11.33
N ALA A 205 -7.54 15.37 11.18
CA ALA A 205 -8.57 16.15 10.51
C ALA A 205 -8.55 15.96 8.98
N SER A 206 -7.38 16.01 8.34
CA SER A 206 -7.27 15.75 6.90
C SER A 206 -7.63 14.31 6.54
N ILE A 207 -7.26 13.34 7.39
CA ILE A 207 -7.62 11.93 7.23
C ILE A 207 -9.13 11.73 7.25
N LYS A 208 -9.86 12.34 8.21
CA LYS A 208 -11.33 12.23 8.28
C LYS A 208 -12.00 12.74 7.00
N ILE A 209 -11.57 13.90 6.49
CA ILE A 209 -12.09 14.44 5.22
C ILE A 209 -11.81 13.48 4.04
N LYS A 210 -10.63 12.84 4.03
CA LYS A 210 -10.28 11.85 3.01
C LYS A 210 -11.13 10.58 3.13
N MET A 211 -11.48 10.13 4.33
CA MET A 211 -12.35 8.96 4.53
C MET A 211 -13.77 9.25 4.03
N GLU A 212 -14.31 10.43 4.34
CA GLU A 212 -15.59 10.89 3.79
C GLU A 212 -15.58 10.88 2.25
N TRP A 213 -14.47 11.32 1.65
CA TRP A 213 -14.31 11.29 0.19
C TRP A 213 -14.22 9.86 -0.37
N ILE A 214 -13.45 8.98 0.26
CA ILE A 214 -13.33 7.55 -0.11
C ILE A 214 -14.71 6.87 -0.12
N LEU A 215 -15.51 7.08 0.93
CA LEU A 215 -16.87 6.54 1.03
C LEU A 215 -17.79 7.13 -0.04
N LYS A 216 -17.73 8.45 -0.27
CA LYS A 216 -18.55 9.14 -1.28
C LYS A 216 -18.27 8.66 -2.70
N GLU A 217 -17.01 8.42 -3.04
CA GLU A 217 -16.61 7.94 -4.37
C GLU A 217 -16.76 6.42 -4.53
N GLY A 218 -17.06 5.70 -3.44
CA GLY A 218 -17.30 4.26 -3.46
C GLY A 218 -16.03 3.41 -3.55
N TYR A 219 -14.89 3.94 -3.05
CA TYR A 219 -13.68 3.14 -2.89
C TYR A 219 -13.85 2.12 -1.74
N ALA A 220 -13.11 1.01 -1.83
CA ALA A 220 -13.27 -0.11 -0.90
C ALA A 220 -12.72 0.15 0.52
N GLY A 221 -11.89 1.17 0.70
CA GLY A 221 -11.25 1.49 1.97
C GLY A 221 -10.02 2.37 1.80
N ALA A 222 -9.20 2.42 2.85
CA ALA A 222 -7.95 3.16 2.89
C ALA A 222 -6.75 2.23 3.03
N PHE A 223 -5.61 2.67 2.51
CA PHE A 223 -4.30 2.03 2.68
C PHE A 223 -3.38 3.01 3.40
N ILE A 224 -2.62 2.54 4.40
CA ILE A 224 -1.73 3.37 5.21
C ILE A 224 -0.27 2.97 4.98
N TRP A 225 0.55 3.95 4.57
CA TRP A 225 2.00 3.87 4.53
C TRP A 225 2.59 4.89 5.51
N ALA A 226 3.11 4.50 6.67
CA ALA A 226 3.10 3.14 7.24
C ALA A 226 2.70 3.15 8.72
N LEU A 227 2.24 2.00 9.23
CA LEU A 227 1.74 1.86 10.60
C LEU A 227 2.79 2.25 11.67
N ASP A 228 4.08 1.98 11.40
CA ASP A 228 5.21 2.32 12.28
C ASP A 228 5.61 3.81 12.25
N THR A 229 5.04 4.59 11.34
CA THR A 229 5.28 6.05 11.23
C THR A 229 4.18 6.90 11.88
N ASP A 230 3.08 6.28 12.28
CA ASP A 230 2.08 6.90 13.16
C ASP A 230 2.65 7.07 14.58
N ASP A 231 1.97 7.80 15.47
CA ASP A 231 2.32 7.85 16.89
C ASP A 231 1.89 6.56 17.60
N PHE A 232 2.50 5.44 17.20
CA PHE A 232 2.13 4.08 17.61
C PHE A 232 2.28 3.84 19.11
N ASN A 233 3.14 4.60 19.79
CA ASN A 233 3.38 4.50 21.23
C ASN A 233 2.77 5.65 22.04
N GLY A 234 2.11 6.61 21.39
CA GLY A 234 1.41 7.74 22.01
C GLY A 234 2.31 8.79 22.68
N LYS A 235 3.62 8.79 22.40
CA LYS A 235 4.57 9.68 23.07
C LYS A 235 4.79 11.00 22.33
N HIS A 236 4.42 11.09 21.05
CA HIS A 236 4.78 12.20 20.19
C HIS A 236 3.70 13.27 20.08
N CYS A 237 2.43 12.90 19.97
CA CYS A 237 1.38 13.84 19.55
C CYS A 237 0.41 14.21 20.68
N GLY A 238 0.44 13.51 21.82
CA GLY A 238 -0.51 13.74 22.94
C GLY A 238 -1.95 13.34 22.60
N LYS A 239 -2.14 12.47 21.59
CA LYS A 239 -3.44 12.01 21.09
C LYS A 239 -3.70 10.52 21.33
N GLY A 240 -2.92 9.90 22.23
CA GLY A 240 -2.93 8.45 22.44
C GLY A 240 -2.20 7.70 21.32
N THR A 241 -2.32 6.37 21.31
CA THR A 241 -1.67 5.49 20.33
C THR A 241 -2.44 5.48 19.01
N TYR A 242 -1.70 5.47 17.90
CA TYR A 242 -2.23 5.33 16.53
C TYR A 242 -3.30 6.37 16.12
N PRO A 243 -3.09 7.67 16.35
CA PRO A 243 -4.10 8.70 16.05
C PRO A 243 -4.50 8.78 14.57
N LEU A 244 -3.62 8.51 13.61
CA LEU A 244 -3.99 8.49 12.20
C LEU A 244 -4.83 7.25 11.86
N MET A 245 -4.42 6.08 12.36
CA MET A 245 -5.21 4.85 12.15
C MET A 245 -6.60 4.94 12.80
N ASN A 246 -6.69 5.51 14.01
CA ASN A 246 -7.97 5.76 14.67
C ASN A 246 -8.85 6.69 13.84
N ALA A 247 -8.29 7.75 13.26
CA ALA A 247 -9.02 8.65 12.37
C ALA A 247 -9.52 7.96 11.09
N ILE A 248 -8.74 7.02 10.53
CA ILE A 248 -9.18 6.16 9.42
C ILE A 248 -10.38 5.30 9.87
N ASN A 249 -10.24 4.57 10.97
CA ASN A 249 -11.28 3.67 11.48
C ASN A 249 -12.59 4.40 11.81
N GLU A 250 -12.50 5.54 12.50
CA GLU A 250 -13.65 6.41 12.79
C GLU A 250 -14.30 6.92 11.49
N GLY A 251 -13.48 7.41 10.54
CA GLY A 251 -13.97 7.97 9.29
C GLY A 251 -14.63 6.95 8.37
N LEU A 252 -14.23 5.67 8.45
CA LEU A 252 -14.86 4.56 7.73
C LEU A 252 -16.08 3.97 8.44
N GLY A 253 -16.53 4.56 9.55
CA GLY A 253 -17.78 4.17 10.24
C GLY A 253 -17.61 3.34 11.51
N GLY A 254 -16.39 3.18 12.03
CA GLY A 254 -16.15 2.74 13.41
C GLY A 254 -16.72 1.37 13.81
N ALA A 255 -16.79 0.37 12.91
CA ALA A 255 -16.84 -1.07 13.20
C ALA A 255 -17.13 -1.87 11.90
N VAL A 256 -16.48 -3.03 11.76
CA VAL A 256 -16.81 -4.18 10.90
C VAL A 256 -17.24 -3.81 9.46
N LEU A 257 -16.31 -3.99 8.51
CA LEU A 257 -16.66 -4.08 7.08
C LEU A 257 -17.84 -5.05 6.95
N PRO A 258 -18.99 -4.64 6.36
CA PRO A 258 -20.10 -5.56 6.19
C PRO A 258 -19.58 -6.76 5.40
N GLU A 259 -19.81 -7.98 5.92
CA GLU A 259 -19.58 -9.20 5.16
C GLU A 259 -20.16 -8.98 3.78
N THR A 260 -19.33 -9.16 2.75
CA THR A 260 -19.80 -9.15 1.37
C THR A 260 -20.86 -10.22 1.24
N THR A 261 -22.13 -9.83 1.40
CA THR A 261 -23.26 -10.64 1.00
C THR A 261 -23.00 -11.03 -0.45
N THR A 262 -22.87 -12.33 -0.68
CA THR A 262 -22.79 -12.96 -1.99
C THR A 262 -23.93 -12.46 -2.86
N LYS A 263 -23.72 -11.35 -3.57
CA LYS A 263 -24.55 -10.98 -4.71
C LYS A 263 -23.98 -11.75 -5.89
N THR A 264 -24.84 -12.62 -6.42
CA THR A 264 -24.70 -13.41 -7.64
C THR A 264 -23.92 -12.67 -8.72
N PRO A 265 -23.05 -13.33 -9.52
CA PRO A 265 -22.29 -12.71 -10.59
C PRO A 265 -23.22 -12.16 -11.69
N GLY A 266 -23.66 -10.92 -11.50
CA GLY A 266 -24.60 -10.27 -12.39
C GLY A 266 -24.63 -8.78 -12.08
N GLN A 267 -23.93 -8.02 -12.93
CA GLN A 267 -23.95 -6.55 -12.96
C GLN A 267 -23.22 -5.82 -11.83
N VAL A 268 -21.91 -6.04 -11.72
CA VAL A 268 -21.03 -4.93 -11.34
C VAL A 268 -21.15 -3.90 -12.48
N ARG A 269 -21.90 -2.82 -12.23
CA ARG A 269 -21.87 -1.64 -13.10
C ARG A 269 -20.44 -1.11 -13.07
N LYS A 270 -19.63 -1.53 -14.06
CA LYS A 270 -18.33 -0.94 -14.38
C LYS A 270 -18.55 0.55 -14.65
N ARG A 271 -18.37 1.38 -13.62
CA ARG A 271 -18.13 2.82 -13.78
C ARG A 271 -16.72 3.09 -13.30
N PHE A 272 -15.74 2.59 -14.03
CA PHE A 272 -14.45 3.25 -14.10
C PHE A 272 -14.69 4.57 -14.83
N LYS A 273 -14.93 5.66 -14.08
CA LYS A 273 -14.80 7.00 -14.65
C LYS A 273 -13.31 7.29 -14.70
N LEU A 274 -12.71 7.02 -15.85
CA LEU A 274 -11.40 7.53 -16.21
C LEU A 274 -11.53 9.07 -16.29
N PHE A 275 -11.09 9.78 -15.26
CA PHE A 275 -10.91 11.23 -15.36
C PHE A 275 -9.56 11.49 -16.02
N GLU A 276 -9.53 11.47 -17.35
CA GLU A 276 -8.56 12.27 -18.10
C GLU A 276 -9.09 13.72 -18.09
N ARG A 277 -8.45 14.60 -17.31
CA ARG A 277 -8.48 16.05 -17.56
C ARG A 277 -7.13 16.66 -17.22
N TYR A 278 -6.43 16.95 -18.32
CA TYR A 278 -5.23 17.77 -18.53
C TYR A 278 -3.92 17.23 -17.96
#